data_AF-A0A1G4VED9-F1
#
_entry.id   AF-A0A1G4VED9-F1
#
_cell.length_a   1.000
_cell.length_b   1.000
_cell.length_c   1.000
_cell.angle_alpha   90.00
_cell.angle_beta   90.00
_cell.angle_gamma   90.00
#
_symmetry.space_group_name_H-M   'P 1'
#
loop_
_entity.id
_entity.type
_entity.pdbx_description
1 polymer ?
#
loop_
_entity_poly.entity_id
_entity_poly.type
_entity_poly.pdbx_seq_one_letter_code
_entity_poly.pdbx_strand_id
1 'polypeptide(L)'
;MKLKYITAFLFCFVLLTSYQNDSCNCDYTKNYYQLVYQAEIHYLSDEFSEAYALLKKAESNCGGLLNQEEINEPRIMAECCMRLGKEKEAIHYLKSYVDHGMKLSNVESSDIFAPLKKNPEWKNLVVYASAANAALDKKINKELREEIIQMKIADQKVRQKPINWQVAQKTDSLNEIRIKEIIKQYGYPNADLIGPSTWESRTDITVMLMHFNDTTYFKPVLLDFIRKGQADPNLLANMIDSRLRFAGQYSYGIYDNVDSTQIKDFHKIDERRMAIGLPPFKLRKKKMEILRKKYPGLFKN
;
A
#
# COMPACT_ATOMS: atom_id res chain seq x y z
N MET A 1 -16.79 45.44 -60.30
CA MET A 1 -17.36 45.40 -58.92
C MET A 1 -16.56 44.37 -58.14
N LYS A 2 -15.81 44.80 -57.11
CA LYS A 2 -14.79 43.99 -56.43
C LYS A 2 -15.43 42.99 -55.46
N LEU A 3 -15.26 41.69 -55.68
CA LEU A 3 -15.62 40.65 -54.72
C LEU A 3 -14.39 40.30 -53.87
N LYS A 4 -14.44 40.64 -52.58
CA LYS A 4 -13.41 40.35 -51.59
C LYS A 4 -13.52 38.88 -51.18
N TYR A 5 -12.46 38.09 -51.37
CA TYR A 5 -12.36 36.76 -50.78
C TYR A 5 -11.87 36.89 -49.34
N ILE A 6 -12.73 36.52 -48.39
CA ILE A 6 -12.41 36.35 -46.98
C ILE A 6 -11.82 34.94 -46.83
N THR A 7 -10.53 34.84 -46.57
CA THR A 7 -9.88 33.60 -46.14
C THR A 7 -10.28 33.30 -44.69
N ALA A 8 -11.20 32.37 -44.50
CA ALA A 8 -11.56 31.85 -43.19
C ALA A 8 -10.46 30.87 -42.72
N PHE A 9 -9.77 31.25 -41.64
CA PHE A 9 -8.76 30.42 -40.98
C PHE A 9 -9.49 29.34 -40.18
N LEU A 10 -9.52 28.10 -40.69
CA LEU A 10 -10.11 26.96 -40.01
C LEU A 10 -9.18 26.51 -38.88
N PHE A 11 -9.45 26.97 -37.65
CA PHE A 11 -8.76 26.52 -36.44
C PHE A 11 -9.22 25.10 -36.13
N CYS A 12 -8.44 24.09 -36.55
CA CYS A 12 -8.59 22.71 -36.09
C CYS A 12 -8.29 22.64 -34.59
N PHE A 13 -9.32 22.74 -33.76
CA PHE A 13 -9.26 22.29 -32.37
C PHE A 13 -9.10 20.77 -32.38
N VAL A 14 -7.86 20.30 -32.34
CA VAL A 14 -7.57 18.92 -31.94
C VAL A 14 -7.91 18.85 -30.45
N LEU A 15 -9.12 18.37 -30.17
CA LEU A 15 -9.47 17.89 -28.84
C LEU A 15 -8.51 16.74 -28.52
N LEU A 16 -7.44 17.06 -27.80
CA LEU A 16 -6.69 16.08 -27.04
C LEU A 16 -7.65 15.52 -26.00
N THR A 17 -8.40 14.49 -26.38
CA THR A 17 -9.00 13.59 -25.41
C THR A 17 -7.85 12.95 -24.68
N SER A 18 -7.51 13.49 -23.51
CA SER A 18 -6.80 12.72 -22.51
C SER A 18 -7.55 11.41 -22.40
N TYR A 19 -6.88 10.29 -22.67
CA TYR A 19 -7.32 8.99 -22.20
C TYR A 19 -7.35 9.11 -20.67
N GLN A 20 -8.49 9.56 -20.12
CA GLN A 20 -8.88 9.17 -18.79
C GLN A 20 -9.04 7.66 -18.91
N ASN A 21 -8.00 6.95 -18.49
CA ASN A 21 -8.09 5.52 -18.26
C ASN A 21 -9.25 5.37 -17.29
N ASP A 22 -10.39 4.87 -17.77
CA ASP A 22 -11.57 4.61 -16.95
C ASP A 22 -11.06 3.90 -15.70
N SER A 23 -11.15 4.58 -14.56
CA SER A 23 -10.69 4.04 -13.29
C SER A 23 -11.39 2.70 -13.11
N CYS A 24 -10.63 1.61 -13.18
CA CYS A 24 -11.14 0.27 -13.00
C CYS A 24 -12.00 0.29 -11.73
N ASN A 25 -13.31 0.08 -11.87
CA ASN A 25 -14.26 0.06 -10.76
C ASN A 25 -14.10 -1.24 -9.95
N CYS A 26 -12.86 -1.59 -9.62
CA CYS A 26 -12.50 -2.78 -8.89
C CYS A 26 -12.71 -2.52 -7.41
N ASP A 27 -13.53 -3.34 -6.77
CA ASP A 27 -13.56 -3.44 -5.32
C ASP A 27 -12.42 -4.36 -4.85
N TYR A 28 -11.33 -3.77 -4.40
CA TYR A 28 -10.13 -4.50 -3.97
C TYR A 28 -10.40 -5.44 -2.79
N THR A 29 -11.38 -5.15 -1.94
CA THR A 29 -11.79 -6.03 -0.82
C THR A 29 -12.40 -7.34 -1.30
N LYS A 30 -13.01 -7.34 -2.49
CA LYS A 30 -13.69 -8.50 -3.06
C LYS A 30 -12.80 -9.25 -4.05
N ASN A 31 -12.05 -8.51 -4.86
CA ASN A 31 -11.45 -9.05 -6.08
C ASN A 31 -9.92 -9.13 -6.04
N TYR A 32 -9.25 -8.61 -5.00
CA TYR A 32 -7.79 -8.47 -5.00
C TYR A 32 -7.13 -9.02 -3.74
N TYR A 33 -7.39 -8.43 -2.56
CA TYR A 33 -6.55 -8.67 -1.38
C TYR A 33 -6.44 -10.15 -0.99
N GLN A 34 -7.55 -10.90 -1.08
CA GLN A 34 -7.56 -12.33 -0.73
C GLN A 34 -6.68 -13.18 -1.64
N LEU A 35 -6.62 -12.84 -2.93
CA LEU A 35 -5.74 -13.52 -3.90
C LEU A 35 -4.28 -13.22 -3.57
N VAL A 36 -3.96 -11.96 -3.24
CA VAL A 36 -2.60 -11.55 -2.89
C VAL A 36 -2.12 -12.25 -1.62
N TYR A 37 -2.94 -12.33 -0.57
CA TYR A 37 -2.54 -13.01 0.66
C TYR A 37 -2.31 -14.51 0.46
N GLN A 38 -3.11 -15.15 -0.39
CA GLN A 38 -2.88 -16.55 -0.76
C GLN A 38 -1.59 -16.69 -1.57
N ALA A 39 -1.35 -15.79 -2.53
CA ALA A 39 -0.14 -15.79 -3.32
C ALA A 39 1.11 -15.63 -2.47
N GLU A 40 1.08 -14.75 -1.46
CA GLU A 40 2.18 -14.56 -0.52
C GLU A 40 2.49 -15.86 0.25
N ILE A 41 1.46 -16.60 0.68
CA ILE A 41 1.66 -17.90 1.35
C ILE A 41 2.35 -18.91 0.42
N HIS A 42 1.90 -19.01 -0.83
CA HIS A 42 2.51 -19.88 -1.82
C HIS A 42 3.97 -19.47 -2.10
N TYR A 43 4.22 -18.17 -2.28
CA TYR A 43 5.55 -17.63 -2.48
C TYR A 43 6.48 -17.93 -1.30
N LEU A 44 6.04 -17.71 -0.06
CA LEU A 44 6.83 -18.02 1.14
C LEU A 44 7.11 -19.51 1.29
N SER A 45 6.24 -20.37 0.72
CA SER A 45 6.36 -21.83 0.68
C SER A 45 7.13 -22.35 -0.54
N ASP A 46 7.73 -21.46 -1.34
CA ASP A 46 8.48 -21.76 -2.57
C ASP A 46 7.61 -22.40 -3.69
N GLU A 47 6.28 -22.24 -3.60
CA GLU A 47 5.27 -22.67 -4.58
C GLU A 47 5.07 -21.54 -5.62
N PHE A 48 6.11 -21.27 -6.41
CA PHE A 48 6.18 -20.08 -7.26
C PHE A 48 5.15 -20.05 -8.41
N SER A 49 4.72 -21.21 -8.91
CA SER A 49 3.72 -21.31 -9.99
C SER A 49 2.34 -20.86 -9.51
N GLU A 50 1.95 -21.31 -8.32
CA GLU A 50 0.70 -20.97 -7.65
C GLU A 50 0.68 -19.49 -7.25
N ALA A 51 1.79 -18.99 -6.69
CA ALA A 51 1.94 -17.58 -6.37
C ALA A 51 1.79 -16.69 -7.62
N TYR A 52 2.48 -17.05 -8.71
CA TYR A 52 2.37 -16.36 -10.01
C TYR A 52 0.92 -16.35 -10.52
N ALA A 53 0.23 -17.50 -10.52
CA ALA A 53 -1.13 -17.61 -11.03
C ALA A 53 -2.13 -16.75 -10.24
N LEU A 54 -2.00 -16.71 -8.90
CA LEU A 54 -2.85 -15.90 -8.04
C LEU A 54 -2.58 -14.40 -8.22
N LEU A 55 -1.32 -13.98 -8.34
CA LEU A 55 -0.98 -12.58 -8.62
C LEU A 55 -1.43 -12.14 -10.01
N LYS A 56 -1.31 -12.98 -11.05
CA LYS A 56 -1.89 -12.70 -12.38
C LYS A 56 -3.40 -12.49 -12.30
N LYS A 57 -4.09 -13.32 -11.51
CA LYS A 57 -5.54 -13.20 -11.33
C LYS A 57 -5.90 -11.90 -10.59
N ALA A 58 -5.18 -11.55 -9.54
CA ALA A 58 -5.37 -10.30 -8.80
C ALA A 58 -5.16 -9.07 -9.71
N GLU A 59 -4.05 -9.06 -10.46
CA GLU A 59 -3.73 -8.03 -11.44
C GLU A 59 -4.83 -7.92 -12.51
N SER A 60 -5.26 -9.05 -13.09
CA SER A 60 -6.31 -9.05 -14.11
C SER A 60 -7.65 -8.53 -13.60
N ASN A 61 -7.96 -8.76 -12.31
CA ASN A 61 -9.22 -8.32 -11.72
C ASN A 61 -9.28 -6.81 -11.51
N CYS A 62 -8.16 -6.16 -11.17
CA CYS A 62 -8.13 -4.74 -10.81
C CYS A 62 -7.24 -3.86 -11.70
N GLY A 63 -6.65 -4.40 -12.77
CA GLY A 63 -5.85 -3.66 -13.74
C GLY A 63 -4.41 -3.35 -13.31
N GLY A 64 -3.94 -3.92 -12.21
CA GLY A 64 -2.59 -3.68 -11.68
C GLY A 64 -2.35 -4.35 -10.33
N LEU A 65 -1.08 -4.37 -9.90
CA LEU A 65 -0.67 -4.76 -8.55
C LEU A 65 -0.45 -3.50 -7.70
N LEU A 66 -0.84 -3.50 -6.42
CA LEU A 66 -0.82 -2.32 -5.54
C LEU A 66 0.53 -2.00 -4.90
N ASN A 67 1.46 -2.96 -4.86
CA ASN A 67 2.70 -2.85 -4.09
C ASN A 67 2.46 -2.51 -2.60
N GLN A 68 1.61 -3.30 -1.92
CA GLN A 68 1.36 -3.21 -0.48
C GLN A 68 2.70 -3.30 0.29
N GLU A 69 2.93 -2.38 1.23
CA GLU A 69 4.23 -2.21 1.93
C GLU A 69 4.77 -3.52 2.52
N GLU A 70 3.90 -4.33 3.13
CA GLU A 70 4.28 -5.61 3.75
C GLU A 70 4.49 -6.78 2.77
N ILE A 71 4.04 -6.66 1.52
CA ILE A 71 4.01 -7.79 0.57
C ILE A 71 4.91 -7.52 -0.65
N ASN A 72 4.91 -6.31 -1.19
CA ASN A 72 5.64 -5.94 -2.41
C ASN A 72 5.30 -6.85 -3.60
N GLU A 73 4.02 -6.93 -3.97
CA GLU A 73 3.52 -7.86 -5.00
C GLU A 73 4.29 -7.78 -6.33
N PRO A 74 4.61 -6.60 -6.91
CA PRO A 74 5.38 -6.54 -8.14
C PRO A 74 6.76 -7.19 -8.02
N ARG A 75 7.41 -7.07 -6.85
CA ARG A 75 8.68 -7.74 -6.58
C ARG A 75 8.50 -9.25 -6.48
N ILE A 76 7.52 -9.72 -5.68
CA ILE A 76 7.20 -11.15 -5.59
C ILE A 76 6.93 -11.73 -6.98
N MET A 77 6.16 -10.99 -7.79
CA MET A 77 5.81 -11.39 -9.15
C MET A 77 7.04 -11.50 -10.05
N ALA A 78 7.94 -10.51 -10.01
CA ALA A 78 9.20 -10.56 -10.74
C ALA A 78 10.08 -11.74 -10.30
N GLU A 79 10.17 -12.03 -9.00
CA GLU A 79 10.91 -13.18 -8.48
C GLU A 79 10.28 -14.50 -8.94
N CYS A 80 8.95 -14.63 -8.91
CA CYS A 80 8.24 -15.80 -9.44
C CYS A 80 8.52 -15.98 -10.94
N CYS A 81 8.45 -14.90 -11.73
CA CYS A 81 8.79 -14.94 -13.16
C CYS A 81 10.22 -15.47 -13.40
N MET A 82 11.21 -15.00 -12.63
CA MET A 82 12.58 -15.50 -12.75
C MET A 82 12.69 -16.99 -12.43
N ARG A 83 12.03 -17.45 -11.36
CA ARG A 83 12.02 -18.88 -10.98
C ARG A 83 11.34 -19.77 -12.01
N LEU A 84 10.42 -19.20 -12.81
CA LEU A 84 9.67 -19.88 -13.87
C LEU A 84 10.28 -19.69 -15.27
N GLY A 85 11.46 -19.05 -15.39
CA GLY A 85 12.12 -18.82 -16.68
C GLY A 85 11.47 -17.74 -17.56
N LYS A 86 10.65 -16.86 -16.97
CA LYS A 86 9.89 -15.81 -17.65
C LYS A 86 10.59 -14.45 -17.58
N GLU A 87 11.81 -14.36 -18.09
CA GLU A 87 12.69 -13.18 -17.91
C GLU A 87 12.07 -11.86 -18.39
N LYS A 88 11.42 -11.85 -19.57
CA LYS A 88 10.76 -10.64 -20.09
C LYS A 88 9.63 -10.14 -19.20
N GLU A 89 8.83 -11.07 -18.67
CA GLU A 89 7.78 -10.73 -17.70
C GLU A 89 8.40 -10.22 -16.38
N ALA A 90 9.53 -10.79 -15.94
CA ALA A 90 10.22 -10.29 -14.75
C ALA A 90 10.63 -8.82 -14.91
N ILE A 91 11.18 -8.43 -16.06
CA ILE A 91 11.51 -7.02 -16.36
C ILE A 91 10.27 -6.12 -16.33
N HIS A 92 9.14 -6.60 -16.88
CA HIS A 92 7.87 -5.87 -16.81
C HIS A 92 7.42 -5.62 -15.36
N TYR A 93 7.50 -6.63 -14.48
CA TYR A 93 7.10 -6.47 -13.09
C TYR A 93 8.11 -5.66 -12.25
N LEU A 94 9.40 -5.68 -12.60
CA LEU A 94 10.37 -4.75 -12.03
C LEU A 94 10.12 -3.31 -12.48
N LYS A 95 9.62 -3.09 -13.70
CA LYS A 95 9.12 -1.78 -14.13
C LYS A 95 7.91 -1.36 -13.30
N SER A 96 6.95 -2.24 -13.09
CA SER A 96 5.78 -1.98 -12.22
C SER A 96 6.21 -1.65 -10.78
N TYR A 97 7.20 -2.34 -10.23
CA TYR A 97 7.79 -2.04 -8.93
C TYR A 97 8.35 -0.60 -8.87
N VAL A 98 9.06 -0.17 -9.91
CA VAL A 98 9.58 1.20 -10.06
C VAL A 98 8.44 2.22 -10.22
N ASP A 99 7.37 1.87 -10.94
CA ASP A 99 6.21 2.74 -11.14
C ASP A 99 5.52 3.08 -9.81
N HIS A 100 5.64 2.21 -8.79
CA HIS A 100 5.21 2.45 -7.41
C HIS A 100 6.21 3.26 -6.56
N GLY A 101 7.23 3.85 -7.19
CA GLY A 101 8.23 4.68 -6.53
C GLY A 101 9.36 3.92 -5.84
N MET A 102 9.47 2.62 -6.09
CA MET A 102 10.53 1.81 -5.50
C MET A 102 11.82 1.92 -6.30
N LYS A 103 12.96 1.95 -5.59
CA LYS A 103 14.27 2.04 -6.25
C LYS A 103 14.69 0.66 -6.76
N LEU A 104 15.13 0.59 -8.02
CA LEU A 104 15.66 -0.64 -8.61
C LEU A 104 16.88 -1.17 -7.83
N SER A 105 17.68 -0.28 -7.23
CA SER A 105 18.79 -0.63 -6.33
C SER A 105 18.38 -1.54 -5.16
N ASN A 106 17.10 -1.51 -4.74
CA ASN A 106 16.60 -2.36 -3.64
C ASN A 106 16.52 -3.84 -4.01
N VAL A 107 16.55 -4.17 -5.32
CA VAL A 107 16.50 -5.55 -5.82
C VAL A 107 17.75 -5.94 -6.61
N GLU A 108 18.60 -4.99 -6.97
CA GLU A 108 19.80 -5.21 -7.76
C GLU A 108 20.80 -6.17 -7.11
N SER A 109 20.86 -6.23 -5.78
CA SER A 109 21.75 -7.14 -5.05
C SER A 109 21.23 -8.58 -4.99
N SER A 110 20.00 -8.84 -5.41
CA SER A 110 19.42 -10.18 -5.40
C SER A 110 20.02 -11.05 -6.51
N ASP A 111 20.53 -12.22 -6.14
CA ASP A 111 21.04 -13.23 -7.09
C ASP A 111 19.97 -13.69 -8.09
N ILE A 112 18.69 -13.62 -7.70
CA ILE A 112 17.55 -13.99 -8.56
C ILE A 112 17.52 -13.15 -9.84
N PHE A 113 17.92 -11.87 -9.75
CA PHE A 113 17.89 -10.94 -10.89
C PHE A 113 19.26 -10.79 -11.58
N ALA A 114 20.32 -11.44 -11.07
CA ALA A 114 21.64 -11.39 -11.69
C ALA A 114 21.65 -11.80 -13.18
N PRO A 115 20.86 -12.80 -13.65
CA PRO A 115 20.77 -13.13 -15.07
C PRO A 115 20.25 -11.98 -15.93
N LEU A 116 19.30 -11.18 -15.43
CA LEU A 116 18.69 -10.09 -16.18
C LEU A 116 19.68 -8.98 -16.52
N LYS A 117 20.72 -8.77 -15.72
CA LYS A 117 21.71 -7.68 -15.93
C LYS A 117 22.46 -7.78 -17.27
N LYS A 118 22.49 -8.97 -17.88
CA LYS A 118 23.08 -9.20 -19.20
C LYS A 118 22.11 -8.90 -20.35
N ASN A 119 20.82 -8.81 -20.08
CA ASN A 119 19.78 -8.53 -21.07
C ASN A 119 19.80 -7.04 -21.46
N PRO A 120 19.78 -6.68 -22.76
CA PRO A 120 19.66 -5.29 -23.19
C PRO A 120 18.46 -4.54 -22.59
N GLU A 121 17.33 -5.22 -22.38
CA GLU A 121 16.12 -4.64 -21.75
C GLU A 121 16.38 -4.18 -20.31
N TRP A 122 17.32 -4.80 -19.59
CA TRP A 122 17.73 -4.35 -18.26
C TRP A 122 18.33 -2.95 -18.29
N LYS A 123 19.17 -2.65 -19.30
CA LYS A 123 19.75 -1.30 -19.44
C LYS A 123 18.64 -0.25 -19.67
N ASN A 124 17.63 -0.60 -20.46
CA ASN A 124 16.47 0.27 -20.67
C ASN A 124 15.67 0.47 -19.38
N LEU A 125 15.50 -0.59 -18.58
CA LEU A 125 14.85 -0.51 -17.27
C LEU A 125 15.62 0.40 -16.30
N VAL A 126 16.96 0.34 -16.27
CA VAL A 126 17.79 1.24 -15.43
C VAL A 126 17.59 2.71 -15.81
N VAL A 127 17.62 3.02 -17.12
CA VAL A 127 17.38 4.39 -17.61
C VAL A 127 15.96 4.84 -17.27
N TYR A 128 14.97 3.98 -17.52
CA TYR A 128 13.59 4.22 -17.15
C TYR A 128 13.44 4.50 -15.65
N ALA A 129 14.05 3.68 -14.80
CA ALA A 129 13.94 3.81 -13.36
C ALA A 129 14.52 5.12 -12.84
N SER A 130 15.65 5.59 -13.40
CA SER A 130 16.20 6.90 -13.06
C SER A 130 15.21 8.03 -13.42
N ALA A 131 14.63 7.98 -14.63
CA ALA A 131 13.67 8.98 -15.08
C ALA A 131 12.36 8.95 -14.28
N ALA A 132 11.81 7.76 -14.01
CA ALA A 132 10.58 7.58 -13.24
C ALA A 132 10.71 8.10 -11.81
N ASN A 133 11.82 7.78 -11.13
CA ASN A 133 12.08 8.28 -9.77
C ASN A 133 12.23 9.81 -9.75
N ALA A 134 12.93 10.40 -10.73
CA ALA A 134 13.06 11.85 -10.85
C ALA A 134 11.71 12.54 -11.17
N ALA A 135 10.83 11.88 -11.94
CA ALA A 135 9.50 12.38 -12.23
C ALA A 135 8.59 12.30 -11.00
N LEU A 136 8.63 11.20 -10.25
CA LEU A 136 7.88 11.05 -9.00
C LEU A 136 8.29 12.12 -7.98
N ASP A 137 9.60 12.34 -7.79
CA ASP A 137 10.09 13.37 -6.87
C ASP A 137 9.54 14.77 -7.19
N LYS A 138 9.28 15.07 -8.47
CA LYS A 138 8.66 16.34 -8.88
C LYS A 138 7.13 16.37 -8.75
N LYS A 139 6.48 15.20 -8.77
CA LYS A 139 5.02 15.05 -8.73
C LYS A 139 4.47 15.13 -7.31
N ILE A 140 5.18 14.57 -6.34
CA ILE A 140 4.67 14.46 -4.96
C ILE A 140 4.54 15.82 -4.28
N ASN A 141 3.58 15.92 -3.36
CA ASN A 141 3.42 17.08 -2.50
C ASN A 141 4.43 16.98 -1.33
N LYS A 142 5.59 17.64 -1.48
CA LYS A 142 6.69 17.58 -0.51
C LYS A 142 6.35 18.31 0.79
N GLU A 143 5.59 19.40 0.70
CA GLU A 143 5.14 20.17 1.85
C GLU A 143 4.20 19.33 2.72
N LEU A 144 3.21 18.66 2.11
CA LEU A 144 2.30 17.76 2.83
C LEU A 144 3.03 16.52 3.36
N ARG A 145 4.00 15.99 2.61
CA ARG A 145 4.87 14.90 3.08
C ARG A 145 5.57 15.30 4.38
N GLU A 146 6.21 16.47 4.39
CA GLU A 146 6.92 16.97 5.56
C GLU A 146 5.97 17.26 6.73
N GLU A 147 4.80 17.85 6.44
CA GLU A 147 3.77 18.07 7.45
C GLU A 147 3.37 16.77 8.16
N ILE A 148 3.09 15.70 7.42
CA ILE A 148 2.70 14.40 7.99
C ILE A 148 3.83 13.80 8.84
N ILE A 149 5.09 13.93 8.39
CA ILE A 149 6.26 13.49 9.15
C ILE A 149 6.35 14.25 10.47
N GLN A 150 6.19 15.57 10.46
CA GLN A 150 6.25 16.40 11.67
C GLN A 150 5.08 16.11 12.62
N MET A 151 3.87 15.91 12.11
CA MET A 151 2.71 15.50 12.91
C MET A 151 2.98 14.18 13.65
N LYS A 152 3.58 13.21 12.97
CA LYS A 152 3.96 11.92 13.56
C LYS A 152 5.07 12.07 14.60
N ILE A 153 6.08 12.88 14.33
CA ILE A 153 7.14 13.17 15.31
C ILE A 153 6.54 13.82 16.57
N ALA A 154 5.63 14.79 16.40
CA ALA A 154 4.94 15.44 17.52
C ALA A 154 4.10 14.44 18.32
N ASP A 155 3.33 13.58 17.65
CA ASP A 155 2.53 12.51 18.26
C ASP A 155 3.37 11.57 19.14
N GLN A 156 4.54 11.17 18.65
CA GLN A 156 5.44 10.27 19.39
C GLN A 156 6.21 11.01 20.50
N LYS A 157 6.55 12.29 20.31
CA LYS A 157 7.26 13.10 21.31
C LYS A 157 6.47 13.24 22.62
N VAL A 158 5.15 13.40 22.54
CA VAL A 158 4.29 13.56 23.73
C VAL A 158 4.03 12.25 24.49
N ARG A 159 4.57 11.13 23.99
CA ARG A 159 4.46 9.79 24.57
C ARG A 159 5.73 9.34 25.30
N GLN A 160 6.74 10.21 25.40
CA GLN A 160 7.95 9.97 26.18
C GLN A 160 7.64 9.99 27.69
N LYS A 161 8.26 9.10 28.46
CA LYS A 161 8.03 8.99 29.91
C LYS A 161 8.77 10.10 30.67
N PRO A 162 8.17 10.69 31.73
CA PRO A 162 6.78 10.51 32.17
C PRO A 162 5.79 11.17 31.20
N ILE A 163 4.66 10.50 30.93
CA ILE A 163 3.69 10.96 29.93
C ILE A 163 2.83 12.08 30.51
N ASN A 164 2.77 13.22 29.84
CA ASN A 164 1.78 14.26 30.10
C ASN A 164 0.52 14.01 29.26
N TRP A 165 -0.49 13.38 29.88
CA TRP A 165 -1.72 12.99 29.19
C TRP A 165 -2.54 14.16 28.65
N GLN A 166 -2.49 15.34 29.27
CA GLN A 166 -3.20 16.53 28.75
C GLN A 166 -2.58 16.99 27.43
N VAL A 167 -1.24 17.00 27.35
CA VAL A 167 -0.51 17.36 26.13
C VAL A 167 -0.70 16.30 25.06
N ALA A 168 -0.70 15.01 25.43
CA ALA A 168 -0.98 13.92 24.50
C ALA A 168 -2.39 14.03 23.90
N GLN A 169 -3.43 14.17 24.72
CA GLN A 169 -4.82 14.32 24.24
C GLN A 169 -5.02 15.55 23.36
N LYS A 170 -4.37 16.68 23.70
CA LYS A 170 -4.40 17.87 22.86
C LYS A 170 -3.76 17.61 21.49
N THR A 171 -2.61 16.93 21.48
CA THR A 171 -1.91 16.58 20.23
C THR A 171 -2.73 15.63 19.38
N ASP A 172 -3.32 14.59 19.99
CA ASP A 172 -4.18 13.63 19.31
C ASP A 172 -5.39 14.32 18.67
N SER A 173 -6.01 15.26 19.39
CA SER A 173 -7.16 16.04 18.89
C SER A 173 -6.79 16.96 17.72
N LEU A 174 -5.66 17.65 17.79
CA LEU A 174 -5.17 18.51 16.72
C LEU A 174 -4.80 17.69 15.47
N ASN A 175 -4.14 16.55 15.67
CA ASN A 175 -3.82 15.63 14.59
C ASN A 175 -5.08 15.05 13.95
N GLU A 176 -6.09 14.70 14.74
CA GLU A 176 -7.37 14.21 14.21
C GLU A 176 -8.03 15.24 13.27
N ILE A 177 -8.16 16.49 13.75
CA ILE A 177 -8.73 17.59 12.96
C ILE A 177 -7.93 17.78 11.67
N ARG A 178 -6.60 17.83 11.78
CA ARG A 178 -5.74 18.10 10.63
C ARG A 178 -5.77 16.97 9.60
N ILE A 179 -5.80 15.70 10.02
CA ILE A 179 -5.93 14.57 9.08
C ILE A 179 -7.29 14.61 8.37
N LYS A 180 -8.39 14.99 9.04
CA LYS A 180 -9.70 15.17 8.38
C LYS A 180 -9.64 16.25 7.30
N GLU A 181 -8.95 17.36 7.57
CA GLU A 181 -8.74 18.43 6.59
C GLU A 181 -7.90 17.96 5.39
N ILE A 182 -6.79 17.26 5.65
CA ILE A 182 -5.93 16.67 4.61
C ILE A 182 -6.74 15.74 3.72
N ILE A 183 -7.52 14.82 4.31
CA ILE A 183 -8.38 13.89 3.56
C ILE A 183 -9.40 14.65 2.71
N LYS A 184 -10.03 15.69 3.27
CA LYS A 184 -11.02 16.51 2.56
C LYS A 184 -10.40 17.28 1.38
N GLN A 185 -9.19 17.79 1.56
CA GLN A 185 -8.53 18.67 0.59
C GLN A 185 -7.79 17.89 -0.51
N TYR A 186 -7.12 16.79 -0.14
CA TYR A 186 -6.20 16.08 -1.02
C TYR A 186 -6.55 14.60 -1.23
N GLY A 187 -7.49 14.04 -0.47
CA GLY A 187 -7.71 12.60 -0.38
C GLY A 187 -6.76 11.91 0.61
N TYR A 188 -6.76 10.58 0.63
CA TYR A 188 -5.89 9.82 1.53
C TYR A 188 -4.41 10.02 1.15
N PRO A 189 -3.51 10.33 2.12
CA PRO A 189 -2.11 10.63 1.86
C PRO A 189 -1.29 9.36 1.56
N ASN A 190 -1.50 8.77 0.39
CA ASN A 190 -0.79 7.59 -0.10
C ASN A 190 0.54 7.93 -0.81
N ALA A 191 1.22 6.89 -1.28
CA ALA A 191 2.49 7.01 -2.00
C ALA A 191 2.40 7.83 -3.30
N ASP A 192 1.25 7.86 -3.97
CA ASP A 192 1.07 8.66 -5.18
C ASP A 192 1.04 10.17 -4.89
N LEU A 193 0.47 10.55 -3.74
CA LEU A 193 0.33 11.95 -3.35
C LEU A 193 1.58 12.48 -2.65
N ILE A 194 2.11 11.74 -1.69
CA ILE A 194 3.21 12.21 -0.82
C ILE A 194 4.50 11.40 -0.97
N GLY A 195 4.55 10.43 -1.89
CA GLY A 195 5.68 9.53 -2.07
C GLY A 195 5.66 8.33 -1.12
N PRO A 196 6.39 7.24 -1.45
CA PRO A 196 6.42 6.04 -0.63
C PRO A 196 6.96 6.29 0.77
N SER A 197 6.48 5.49 1.73
CA SER A 197 7.06 5.41 3.07
C SER A 197 8.39 4.66 3.00
N THR A 198 9.43 5.21 3.60
CA THR A 198 10.75 4.58 3.69
C THR A 198 11.19 4.51 5.14
N TRP A 199 12.26 3.76 5.41
CA TRP A 199 12.82 3.70 6.76
C TRP A 199 13.27 5.07 7.28
N GLU A 200 13.80 5.91 6.38
CA GLU A 200 14.25 7.27 6.66
C GLU A 200 13.09 8.25 6.81
N SER A 201 11.94 7.96 6.19
CA SER A 201 10.82 8.89 6.05
C SER A 201 9.50 8.12 6.13
N ARG A 202 9.04 7.89 7.36
CA ARG A 202 7.85 7.10 7.71
C ARG A 202 6.59 7.93 7.52
N THR A 203 6.11 8.03 6.29
CA THR A 203 4.97 8.88 5.90
C THR A 203 3.59 8.29 6.16
N ASP A 204 3.49 7.07 6.67
CA ASP A 204 2.23 6.45 7.06
C ASP A 204 1.60 7.13 8.29
N ILE A 205 0.26 7.24 8.29
CA ILE A 205 -0.51 7.86 9.38
C ILE A 205 -1.03 6.86 10.42
N THR A 206 -0.61 5.59 10.36
CA THR A 206 -1.16 4.49 11.17
C THR A 206 -1.08 4.77 12.66
N VAL A 207 0.09 5.20 13.14
CA VAL A 207 0.32 5.43 14.56
C VAL A 207 -0.56 6.55 15.11
N MET A 208 -0.81 7.61 14.34
CA MET A 208 -1.72 8.69 14.73
C MET A 208 -3.17 8.21 14.74
N LEU A 209 -3.60 7.45 13.72
CA LEU A 209 -4.96 6.88 13.64
C LEU A 209 -5.28 5.98 14.84
N MET A 210 -4.29 5.27 15.40
CA MET A 210 -4.46 4.47 16.62
C MET A 210 -4.88 5.31 17.84
N HIS A 211 -4.66 6.62 17.80
CA HIS A 211 -5.01 7.61 18.83
C HIS A 211 -6.22 8.47 18.45
N PHE A 212 -6.74 8.29 17.23
CA PHE A 212 -8.08 8.68 16.79
C PHE A 212 -9.13 8.56 17.91
N ASN A 213 -10.16 9.41 17.99
CA ASN A 213 -11.39 9.15 18.74
C ASN A 213 -12.60 8.98 17.83
N ASP A 214 -12.72 9.76 16.75
CA ASP A 214 -13.89 9.75 15.85
C ASP A 214 -13.92 8.56 14.86
N THR A 215 -14.28 7.38 15.37
CA THR A 215 -14.46 6.19 14.53
C THR A 215 -15.63 6.31 13.56
N THR A 216 -16.64 7.12 13.88
CA THR A 216 -17.82 7.36 13.05
C THR A 216 -17.43 8.02 11.73
N TYR A 217 -16.50 8.98 11.76
CA TYR A 217 -15.92 9.57 10.56
C TYR A 217 -14.97 8.60 9.85
N PHE A 218 -13.94 8.10 10.55
CA PHE A 218 -12.84 7.40 9.86
C PHE A 218 -13.21 6.02 9.33
N LYS A 219 -14.13 5.29 9.97
CA LYS A 219 -14.50 3.94 9.52
C LYS A 219 -15.03 3.90 8.08
N PRO A 220 -16.08 4.65 7.70
CA PRO A 220 -16.57 4.65 6.33
C PRO A 220 -15.57 5.26 5.34
N VAL A 221 -14.83 6.30 5.75
CA VAL A 221 -13.84 6.98 4.91
C VAL A 221 -12.67 6.04 4.56
N LEU A 222 -12.05 5.41 5.56
CA LEU A 222 -10.95 4.46 5.33
C LEU A 222 -11.43 3.25 4.53
N LEU A 223 -12.63 2.73 4.80
CA LEU A 223 -13.17 1.61 4.05
C LEU A 223 -13.34 1.93 2.56
N ASP A 224 -13.79 3.14 2.22
CA ASP A 224 -13.88 3.58 0.83
C ASP A 224 -12.50 3.63 0.14
N PHE A 225 -11.49 4.20 0.80
CA PHE A 225 -10.11 4.22 0.28
C PHE A 225 -9.52 2.81 0.14
N ILE A 226 -9.77 1.90 1.10
CA ILE A 226 -9.32 0.51 1.03
C ILE A 226 -9.98 -0.20 -0.16
N ARG A 227 -11.29 0.00 -0.38
CA ARG A 227 -12.00 -0.62 -1.52
C ARG A 227 -11.47 -0.14 -2.87
N LYS A 228 -10.90 1.06 -2.93
CA LYS A 228 -10.24 1.65 -4.11
C LYS A 228 -8.75 1.30 -4.22
N GLY A 229 -8.19 0.52 -3.29
CA GLY A 229 -6.77 0.18 -3.26
C GLY A 229 -5.85 1.34 -2.85
N GLN A 230 -6.39 2.41 -2.27
CA GLN A 230 -5.65 3.64 -1.93
C GLN A 230 -5.14 3.67 -0.49
N ALA A 231 -5.66 2.81 0.39
CA ALA A 231 -5.27 2.70 1.79
C ALA A 231 -5.11 1.24 2.21
N ASP A 232 -4.21 0.98 3.17
CA ASP A 232 -3.96 -0.35 3.71
C ASP A 232 -5.12 -0.81 4.63
N PRO A 233 -5.68 -2.02 4.44
CA PRO A 233 -6.68 -2.62 5.33
C PRO A 233 -6.34 -2.58 6.82
N ASN A 234 -5.05 -2.71 7.17
CA ASN A 234 -4.57 -2.67 8.54
C ASN A 234 -4.81 -1.33 9.22
N LEU A 235 -4.94 -0.21 8.50
CA LEU A 235 -5.19 1.11 9.11
C LEU A 235 -6.50 1.11 9.91
N LEU A 236 -7.57 0.62 9.29
CA LEU A 236 -8.88 0.55 9.94
C LEU A 236 -8.86 -0.41 11.12
N ALA A 237 -8.21 -1.56 10.96
CA ALA A 237 -8.12 -2.55 12.03
C ALA A 237 -7.28 -2.07 13.21
N ASN A 238 -6.13 -1.42 12.95
CA ASN A 238 -5.30 -0.77 13.96
C ASN A 238 -6.07 0.29 14.74
N MET A 239 -6.80 1.16 14.04
CA MET A 239 -7.63 2.19 14.67
C MET A 239 -8.67 1.60 15.64
N ILE A 240 -9.34 0.51 15.24
CA ILE A 240 -10.39 -0.11 16.05
C ILE A 240 -9.81 -0.91 17.22
N ASP A 241 -8.85 -1.80 16.95
CA ASP A 241 -8.31 -2.69 17.97
C ASP A 241 -7.37 -1.96 18.97
N SER A 242 -6.75 -0.84 18.59
CA SER A 242 -5.96 -0.02 19.54
C SER A 242 -6.81 0.51 20.69
N ARG A 243 -8.03 0.97 20.40
CA ARG A 243 -8.97 1.48 21.41
C ARG A 243 -9.48 0.38 22.33
N LEU A 244 -9.60 -0.83 21.80
CA LEU A 244 -10.10 -1.98 22.54
C LEU A 244 -9.04 -2.67 23.40
N ARG A 245 -7.77 -2.24 23.29
CA ARG A 245 -6.63 -2.85 24.01
C ARG A 245 -6.85 -2.92 25.52
N PHE A 246 -7.33 -1.84 26.14
CA PHE A 246 -7.56 -1.80 27.59
C PHE A 246 -8.73 -2.66 28.04
N ALA A 247 -9.72 -2.88 27.18
CA ALA A 247 -10.84 -3.77 27.46
C ALA A 247 -10.48 -5.26 27.31
N GLY A 248 -9.34 -5.58 26.69
CA GLY A 248 -8.89 -6.96 26.47
C GLY A 248 -9.76 -7.75 25.47
N GLN A 249 -10.65 -7.08 24.73
CA GLN A 249 -11.57 -7.70 23.76
C GLN A 249 -11.48 -7.02 22.39
N TYR A 250 -10.89 -7.70 21.41
CA TYR A 250 -10.56 -7.17 20.08
C TYR A 250 -11.62 -7.49 19.02
N SER A 251 -11.69 -6.67 17.97
CA SER A 251 -12.60 -6.88 16.84
C SER A 251 -11.94 -7.62 15.68
N TYR A 252 -10.69 -7.28 15.36
CA TYR A 252 -9.97 -7.87 14.23
C TYR A 252 -8.82 -8.79 14.65
N GLY A 253 -8.37 -8.72 15.90
CA GLY A 253 -7.29 -9.55 16.44
C GLY A 253 -5.96 -9.25 15.76
N ILE A 254 -5.60 -7.97 15.62
CA ILE A 254 -4.38 -7.52 14.91
C ILE A 254 -3.08 -7.90 15.61
N TYR A 255 -3.07 -8.04 16.93
CA TYR A 255 -1.86 -8.31 17.69
C TYR A 255 -1.51 -9.80 17.67
N ASP A 256 -0.23 -10.11 17.80
CA ASP A 256 0.26 -11.50 17.74
C ASP A 256 -0.04 -12.30 18.99
N ASN A 257 -0.04 -11.64 20.15
CA ASN A 257 -0.36 -12.21 21.45
C ASN A 257 -1.87 -12.34 21.72
N VAL A 258 -2.71 -12.03 20.73
CA VAL A 258 -4.17 -12.16 20.83
C VAL A 258 -4.61 -13.51 20.26
N ASP A 259 -5.44 -14.21 21.04
CA ASP A 259 -6.05 -15.49 20.68
C ASP A 259 -7.58 -15.41 20.54
N SER A 260 -8.22 -16.55 20.26
CA SER A 260 -9.66 -16.63 20.02
C SER A 260 -10.53 -16.21 21.20
N THR A 261 -10.03 -16.33 22.44
CA THR A 261 -10.78 -15.98 23.65
C THR A 261 -10.91 -14.47 23.84
N GLN A 262 -9.97 -13.73 23.28
CA GLN A 262 -9.91 -12.26 23.36
C GLN A 262 -10.54 -11.58 22.15
N ILE A 263 -11.11 -12.33 21.20
CA ILE A 263 -11.71 -11.75 19.99
C ILE A 263 -13.22 -11.92 20.05
N LYS A 264 -13.94 -10.79 20.02
CA LYS A 264 -15.40 -10.77 20.00
C LYS A 264 -15.91 -11.60 18.83
N ASP A 265 -16.90 -12.48 19.02
CA ASP A 265 -17.53 -13.28 17.97
C ASP A 265 -16.50 -13.99 17.05
N PHE A 266 -15.54 -14.71 17.65
CA PHE A 266 -14.41 -15.30 16.93
C PHE A 266 -14.82 -16.15 15.71
N HIS A 267 -15.96 -16.87 15.78
CA HIS A 267 -16.48 -17.66 14.66
C HIS A 267 -16.79 -16.84 13.39
N LYS A 268 -16.95 -15.50 13.50
CA LYS A 268 -17.16 -14.56 12.37
C LYS A 268 -15.93 -13.68 12.09
N ILE A 269 -14.76 -14.04 12.62
CA ILE A 269 -13.57 -13.20 12.47
C ILE A 269 -13.11 -13.09 11.01
N ASP A 270 -13.12 -14.19 10.28
CA ASP A 270 -12.65 -14.20 8.89
C ASP A 270 -13.57 -13.38 8.00
N GLU A 271 -14.89 -13.50 8.17
CA GLU A 271 -15.89 -12.68 7.49
C GLU A 271 -15.63 -11.18 7.73
N ARG A 272 -15.45 -10.78 9.00
CA ARG A 272 -15.18 -9.37 9.35
C ARG A 272 -13.86 -8.87 8.78
N ARG A 273 -12.80 -9.67 8.84
CA ARG A 273 -11.48 -9.32 8.31
C ARG A 273 -11.55 -9.14 6.80
N MET A 274 -12.15 -10.10 6.09
CA MET A 274 -12.32 -10.03 4.63
C MET A 274 -13.16 -8.83 4.20
N ALA A 275 -14.21 -8.48 4.96
CA ALA A 275 -15.08 -7.33 4.65
C ALA A 275 -14.35 -5.98 4.61
N ILE A 276 -13.20 -5.87 5.27
CA ILE A 276 -12.35 -4.67 5.23
C ILE A 276 -11.04 -4.89 4.46
N GLY A 277 -10.91 -6.01 3.75
CA GLY A 277 -9.73 -6.33 2.95
C GLY A 277 -8.57 -6.97 3.71
N LEU A 278 -8.69 -7.32 4.99
CA LEU A 278 -7.63 -8.03 5.74
C LEU A 278 -7.53 -9.52 5.34
N PRO A 279 -6.38 -10.18 5.57
CA PRO A 279 -6.29 -11.62 5.43
C PRO A 279 -7.13 -12.31 6.50
N PRO A 280 -7.79 -13.44 6.22
CA PRO A 280 -8.40 -14.32 7.22
C PRO A 280 -7.43 -14.58 8.36
N PHE A 281 -7.94 -14.65 9.59
CA PHE A 281 -7.13 -14.86 10.78
C PHE A 281 -6.32 -16.15 10.70
N LYS A 282 -6.93 -17.23 10.19
CA LYS A 282 -6.24 -18.50 9.94
C LYS A 282 -5.08 -18.33 8.94
N LEU A 283 -5.29 -17.56 7.88
CA LEU A 283 -4.27 -17.30 6.86
C LEU A 283 -3.11 -16.47 7.43
N ARG A 284 -3.41 -15.45 8.25
CA ARG A 284 -2.41 -14.66 9.00
C ARG A 284 -1.56 -15.56 9.91
N LYS A 285 -2.17 -16.47 10.67
CA LYS A 285 -1.44 -17.39 11.55
C LYS A 285 -0.54 -18.34 10.73
N LYS A 286 -1.04 -18.87 9.61
CA LYS A 286 -0.24 -19.68 8.66
C LYS A 286 0.98 -18.91 8.14
N LYS A 287 0.82 -17.63 7.75
CA LYS A 287 1.95 -16.75 7.34
C LYS A 287 3.01 -16.69 8.44
N MET A 288 2.58 -16.42 9.68
CA MET A 288 3.51 -16.32 10.82
C MET A 288 4.24 -17.64 11.12
N GLU A 289 3.58 -18.78 10.99
CA GLU A 289 4.22 -20.10 11.14
C GLU A 289 5.31 -20.32 10.09
N ILE A 290 5.02 -20.02 8.82
CA ILE A 290 6.01 -20.14 7.74
C ILE A 290 7.20 -19.20 7.99
N LEU A 291 6.94 -17.94 8.36
CA LEU A 291 8.00 -16.97 8.65
C LEU A 291 8.87 -17.40 9.82
N ARG A 292 8.29 -17.93 10.91
CA ARG A 292 9.04 -18.45 12.07
C ARG A 292 9.94 -19.62 11.67
N LYS A 293 9.47 -20.49 10.78
CA LYS A 293 10.25 -21.62 10.28
C LYS A 293 11.38 -21.18 9.35
N LYS A 294 11.12 -20.25 8.43
CA LYS A 294 12.07 -19.78 7.41
C LYS A 294 13.11 -18.82 7.98
N TYR A 295 12.71 -17.99 8.95
CA TYR A 295 13.53 -16.92 9.53
C TYR A 295 13.48 -16.95 11.07
N PRO A 296 13.91 -18.04 11.73
CA PRO A 296 13.80 -18.17 13.18
C PRO A 296 14.52 -17.05 13.95
N GLY A 297 15.57 -16.46 13.36
CA GLY A 297 16.32 -15.35 13.95
C GLY A 297 15.52 -14.05 14.10
N LEU A 298 14.44 -13.85 13.32
CA LEU A 298 13.58 -12.66 13.43
C LEU A 298 12.61 -12.72 14.62
N PHE A 299 12.44 -13.90 15.22
CA PHE A 299 11.44 -14.16 16.28
C PHE A 299 12.07 -14.59 17.61
N LYS A 300 13.40 -14.60 17.70
CA LYS A 300 14.11 -14.79 18.96
C LYS A 300 14.20 -13.44 19.66
N ASN A 301 13.43 -13.27 20.72
CA ASN A 301 13.65 -12.25 21.74
C ASN A 301 14.66 -12.78 22.76
#